data_AF-A0A3M7PRY0-F1
#
_entry.id   AF-A0A3M7PRY0-F1
#
_cell.length_a   1.000
_cell.length_b   1.000
_cell.length_c   1.000
_cell.angle_alpha   90.00
_cell.angle_beta   90.00
_cell.angle_gamma   90.00
#
_symmetry.space_group_name_H-M   'P 1'
#
loop_
_entity.id
_entity.type
_entity.pdbx_description
1 polymer ?
#
loop_
_entity_poly.entity_id
_entity_poly.type
_entity_poly.pdbx_seq_one_letter_code
_entity_poly.pdbx_strand_id
1 'polypeptide(L)' 'MNMKLYENFEFISKIFRKNYNCVHTLNGHINTVLCLQINDKFTLASGSGDNTIKIWDLRNNNCIKTLNCHSNYVIIDKN' A
#
# COMPACT_ATOMS: atom_id res chain seq x y z
N MET A 1 -2.06 -18.07 -8.89
CA MET A 1 -2.57 -17.41 -7.66
C MET A 1 -1.95 -18.11 -6.46
N ASN A 2 -0.84 -17.61 -5.95
CA ASN A 2 -0.22 -18.08 -4.70
C ASN A 2 0.79 -17.05 -4.27
N MET A 3 0.66 -16.54 -3.06
CA MET A 3 1.80 -16.07 -2.27
C MET A 3 1.35 -15.94 -0.82
N LYS A 4 1.82 -16.89 0.00
CA LYS A 4 1.79 -16.80 1.46
C LYS A 4 3.07 -16.09 1.90
N LEU A 5 2.94 -15.11 2.79
CA LEU A 5 3.97 -14.76 3.75
C LEU A 5 3.27 -14.55 5.10
N TYR A 6 3.56 -15.45 6.04
CA TYR A 6 3.29 -15.27 7.45
C TYR A 6 4.64 -14.96 8.10
N GLU A 7 4.77 -13.79 8.72
CA GLU A 7 5.43 -13.58 10.01
C GLU A 7 5.35 -12.10 10.41
N ASN A 8 4.81 -11.86 11.62
CA ASN A 8 4.75 -10.64 12.43
C ASN A 8 4.34 -9.32 11.74
N PHE A 9 3.17 -8.81 12.19
CA PHE A 9 2.51 -7.57 11.77
C PHE A 9 3.39 -6.32 11.95
N GLU A 10 4.27 -6.04 11.00
CA GLU A 10 4.70 -4.67 10.78
C GLU A 10 3.82 -4.05 9.69
N PHE A 11 3.12 -2.98 10.06
CA PHE A 11 2.12 -2.21 9.30
C PHE A 11 2.69 -1.48 8.07
N ILE A 12 3.73 -2.03 7.43
CA ILE A 12 4.64 -1.32 6.54
C ILE A 12 4.90 -2.12 5.26
N SER A 13 5.07 -1.42 4.16
CA SER A 13 5.58 -2.05 2.93
C SER A 13 7.10 -1.95 2.90
N LYS A 14 7.81 -3.07 2.76
CA LYS A 14 9.28 -3.12 2.67
C LYS A 14 9.74 -3.36 1.23
N ILE A 15 10.81 -2.69 0.82
CA ILE A 15 11.44 -2.85 -0.49
C ILE A 15 12.83 -3.48 -0.29
N PHE A 16 13.13 -4.53 -1.05
CA PHE A 16 14.36 -5.31 -0.91
C PHE A 16 15.23 -5.25 -2.17
N ARG A 17 16.56 -5.29 -1.98
CA ARG A 17 17.53 -5.52 -3.07
C ARG A 17 17.67 -7.00 -3.39
N LYS A 18 18.41 -7.32 -4.47
CA LYS A 18 18.70 -8.71 -4.91
C LYS A 18 19.42 -9.57 -3.85
N ASN A 19 20.07 -8.94 -2.88
CA ASN A 19 20.71 -9.61 -1.74
C ASN A 19 19.78 -9.71 -0.51
N TYR A 20 18.47 -9.49 -0.69
CA TYR A 20 17.44 -9.53 0.36
C TYR A 20 17.61 -8.49 1.48
N ASN A 21 18.45 -7.47 1.27
CA ASN A 21 18.53 -6.34 2.19
C ASN A 21 17.34 -5.41 1.99
N CYS A 22 16.64 -5.10 3.09
CA CYS A 22 15.63 -4.05 3.11
C CYS A 22 16.31 -2.70 2.88
N VAL A 23 15.89 -1.97 1.85
CA VAL A 23 16.44 -0.65 1.50
C VAL A 23 15.50 0.49 1.86
N HIS A 24 14.19 0.24 1.82
CA HIS A 24 13.18 1.24 2.12
C HIS A 24 12.01 0.62 2.86
N THR A 25 11.42 1.44 3.73
CA THR A 25 10.19 1.15 4.45
C THR A 25 9.20 2.26 4.16
N LEU A 26 8.08 1.90 3.55
CA LEU A 26 6.99 2.82 3.22
C LEU A 26 6.02 2.83 4.40
N ASN A 27 6.17 3.85 5.24
CA ASN A 27 5.33 4.09 6.40
C ASN A 27 4.13 4.96 5.99
N GLY A 28 2.92 4.58 6.41
CA GLY A 28 1.76 5.45 6.23
C GLY A 28 0.41 4.76 6.32
N HIS A 29 0.35 3.44 6.11
CA HIS A 29 -0.84 2.68 6.47
C HIS A 29 -0.93 2.54 7.98
N ILE A 30 -2.15 2.64 8.51
CA ILE A 30 -2.42 2.53 9.97
C ILE A 30 -2.99 1.16 10.35
N ASN A 31 -3.15 0.28 9.37
CA ASN A 31 -3.56 -1.11 9.54
C ASN A 31 -2.81 -1.98 8.53
N THR A 32 -2.97 -3.30 8.65
CA THR A 32 -2.29 -4.33 7.87
C THR A 32 -2.36 -4.04 6.37
N VAL A 33 -1.21 -4.05 5.71
CA VAL A 33 -1.14 -4.02 4.25
C VAL A 33 -1.56 -5.39 3.72
N LEU A 34 -2.67 -5.44 2.99
CA LEU A 34 -3.30 -6.67 2.53
C LEU A 34 -2.85 -7.05 1.11
N CYS A 35 -2.46 -6.05 0.31
CA CYS A 35 -2.02 -6.28 -1.06
C CYS A 35 -1.03 -5.22 -1.54
N LEU A 36 -0.22 -5.62 -2.53
CA LEU A 36 0.77 -4.78 -3.20
C LEU A 36 0.70 -5.01 -4.71
N GLN A 37 0.81 -3.93 -5.47
CA GLN A 37 0.90 -3.99 -6.93
C GLN A 37 1.91 -2.96 -7.43
N ILE A 38 2.88 -3.41 -8.23
CA ILE A 38 3.81 -2.54 -8.93
C ILE A 38 3.15 -2.14 -10.25
N ASN A 39 2.98 -0.84 -10.48
CA ASN A 39 2.42 -0.32 -11.73
C ASN A 39 3.52 -0.08 -12.78
N ASP A 40 4.68 0.41 -12.34
CA ASP A 40 5.87 0.63 -13.17
C ASP A 40 7.13 0.61 -12.30
N LYS A 41 8.30 0.95 -12.87
CA LYS A 41 9.59 0.93 -12.16
C LYS A 41 9.62 1.80 -10.89
N PHE A 42 8.79 2.82 -10.80
CA PHE A 42 8.82 3.83 -9.76
C PHE A 42 7.49 4.04 -9.04
N THR A 43 6.43 3.33 -9.42
CA THR A 43 5.10 3.47 -8.84
C THR A 43 4.63 2.15 -8.23
N LEU A 44 4.31 2.20 -6.93
CA LEU A 44 3.73 1.09 -6.17
C LEU A 44 2.36 1.51 -5.65
N ALA A 45 1.39 0.60 -5.71
CA ALA A 45 0.12 0.69 -5.02
C ALA A 45 0.09 -0.32 -3.87
N SER A 46 -0.44 0.09 -2.71
CA SER A 46 -0.70 -0.78 -1.57
C SER A 46 -2.13 -0.61 -1.10
N GLY A 47 -2.82 -1.73 -0.84
CA GLY A 47 -4.14 -1.73 -0.20
C GLY A 47 -4.03 -2.22 1.23
N SER A 48 -4.78 -1.61 2.15
CA SER A 48 -4.72 -1.93 3.58
C SER A 48 -6.11 -2.08 4.20
N GLY A 49 -6.16 -2.81 5.32
CA GLY A 49 -7.32 -2.85 6.21
C GLY A 49 -7.63 -1.52 6.90
N ASP A 50 -6.90 -0.45 6.61
CA ASP A 50 -7.22 0.92 7.04
C ASP A 50 -8.21 1.61 6.12
N ASN A 51 -8.80 0.84 5.19
CA ASN A 51 -9.77 1.27 4.20
C ASN A 51 -9.21 2.21 3.13
N THR A 52 -7.88 2.22 2.96
CA THR A 52 -7.22 3.04 1.94
C THR A 52 -6.38 2.23 0.96
N ILE A 53 -6.23 2.79 -0.23
CA ILE A 53 -5.17 2.44 -1.17
C ILE A 53 -4.17 3.60 -1.19
N LYS A 54 -2.89 3.33 -0.97
CA LYS A 54 -1.82 4.32 -1.10
C LYS A 54 -1.02 4.09 -2.36
N ILE A 55 -0.72 5.17 -3.06
CA ILE A 55 0.18 5.20 -4.21
C ILE A 55 1.49 5.82 -3.77
N TRP A 56 2.60 5.17 -4.08
CA TRP A 56 3.94 5.52 -3.65
C TRP A 56 4.84 5.79 -4.85
N ASP A 57 5.61 6.87 -4.76
CA ASP A 57 6.76 7.12 -5.66
C ASP A 57 8.02 6.53 -5.03
N LEU A 58 8.55 5.49 -5.64
CA LEU A 58 9.73 4.75 -5.17
C LEU A 58 11.06 5.49 -5.40
N ARG A 59 11.07 6.58 -6.18
CA ARG A 59 12.28 7.41 -6.33
C ARG A 59 12.61 8.14 -5.03
N ASN A 60 11.55 8.60 -4.36
CA ASN A 60 11.63 9.42 -3.16
C ASN A 60 11.06 8.72 -1.92
N ASN A 61 10.52 7.51 -2.06
CA ASN A 61 9.86 6.71 -1.01
C ASN A 61 8.68 7.43 -0.35
N ASN A 62 7.97 8.27 -1.11
CA ASN A 62 6.89 9.10 -0.59
C ASN A 62 5.52 8.57 -1.03
N CYS A 63 4.54 8.68 -0.13
CA CYS A 63 3.14 8.51 -0.50
C CYS A 63 2.71 9.74 -1.30
N ILE A 64 2.36 9.54 -2.57
CA ILE A 64 1.92 10.61 -3.47
C ILE A 64 0.40 10.71 -3.55
N LYS A 65 -0.32 9.66 -3.18
CA LYS A 65 -1.80 9.66 -3.14
C LYS A 65 -2.32 8.67 -2.12
N THR A 66 -3.38 9.06 -1.40
CA THR A 66 -4.20 8.16 -0.59
C THR A 66 -5.61 8.18 -1.16
N LEU A 67 -6.14 7.01 -1.50
CA LEU A 67 -7.49 6.79 -2.01
C LEU A 67 -8.30 6.12 -0.91
N ASN A 68 -9.39 6.74 -0.48
CA ASN A 68 -10.32 6.10 0.46
C ASN A 68 -11.23 5.17 -0.34
N CYS A 69 -11.12 3.86 -0.13
CA CYS A 69 -11.95 2.88 -0.83
C CYS A 69 -13.27 2.58 -0.12
N HIS A 70 -13.41 2.98 1.14
CA HIS A 70 -14.68 2.88 1.86
C HIS A 70 -15.18 4.25 2.29
N SER A 71 -16.07 4.82 1.47
CA SER A 71 -17.14 5.69 1.97
C SER A 71 -18.39 4.83 1.99
N ASN A 72 -18.69 4.17 3.11
CA ASN A 72 -20.08 3.78 3.33
C ASN A 72 -20.88 5.08 3.28
N TYR A 73 -21.93 5.11 2.47
CA TYR A 73 -22.73 6.26 2.00
C TYR A 73 -22.23 6.95 0.72
N VAL A 74 -22.57 6.34 -0.42
CA VAL A 74 -23.08 7.13 -1.56
C VAL A 74 -24.45 7.65 -1.11
N ILE A 75 -24.53 8.90 -0.69
CA ILE A 75 -25.82 9.60 -0.67
C ILE A 75 -26.14 9.82 -2.15
N ILE A 76 -27.18 9.15 -2.63
CA ILE A 76 -27.76 9.45 -3.94
C ILE A 76 -28.31 10.87 -3.81
N ASP A 77 -27.65 11.84 -4.44
CA ASP A 77 -28.25 13.16 -4.62
C ASP A 77 -29.45 12.97 -5.55
N LYS A 78 -30.65 13.02 -4.98
CA LYS A 78 -31.89 13.09 -5.76
C LYS A 78 -32.03 14.54 -6.22
N ASN A 79 -31.43 14.83 -7.38
CA ASN A 79 -31.98 15.86 -8.27
C ASN A 79 -32.97 15.18 -9.23
#